data_AF-A0A843E0Q2-F1
#
_entry.id   AF-A0A843E0Q2-F1
#
_cell.length_a   1.000
_cell.length_b   1.000
_cell.length_c   1.000
_cell.angle_alpha   90.00
_cell.angle_beta   90.00
_cell.angle_gamma   90.00
#
_symmetry.space_group_name_H-M   'P 1'
#
loop_
_entity.id
_entity.type
_entity.pdbx_description
1 polymer ?
#
loop_
_entity_poly.entity_id
_entity_poly.type
_entity_poly.pdbx_seq_one_letter_code
_entity_poly.pdbx_strand_id
1 'polypeptide(L)'
;MDSEKNVKCVFKRYELKYLMNESQTKAVSEAIAIHIEPDGFAHSSIRNIYFDTEDYLLARRSIEKPLYKEKLRVRSYNTPEDSDTVFVELKKKYDSVVYKRRL
;
A
#
# COMPACT_ATOMS: atom_id res chain seq x y z
N MET A 1 6.88 5.64 -35.52
CA MET A 1 5.53 5.07 -35.78
C MET A 1 5.04 4.55 -34.45
N ASP A 2 4.45 5.44 -33.65
CA ASP A 2 3.92 5.10 -32.34
C ASP A 2 2.63 4.30 -32.53
N SER A 3 2.73 3.00 -32.31
CA SER A 3 1.58 2.13 -32.17
C SER A 3 0.77 2.58 -30.94
N GLU A 4 -0.37 3.20 -31.18
CA GLU A 4 -1.40 3.47 -30.16
C GLU A 4 -1.71 2.17 -29.42
N LYS A 5 -1.13 2.01 -28.23
CA LYS A 5 -1.51 0.92 -27.33
C LYS A 5 -2.95 1.15 -26.91
N ASN A 6 -3.85 0.28 -27.34
CA ASN A 6 -5.26 0.28 -26.96
C ASN A 6 -5.38 -0.09 -25.46
N VAL A 7 -5.27 0.91 -24.59
CA VAL A 7 -5.30 0.72 -23.13
C VAL A 7 -6.73 0.39 -22.71
N LYS A 8 -6.95 -0.86 -22.24
CA LYS A 8 -8.22 -1.22 -21.61
C LYS A 8 -8.35 -0.51 -20.26
N CYS A 9 -9.16 0.54 -20.23
CA CYS A 9 -9.46 1.30 -19.01
C CYS A 9 -10.43 0.57 -18.05
N VAL A 10 -11.09 -0.49 -18.51
CA VAL A 10 -12.00 -1.31 -17.69
C VAL A 10 -11.34 -2.66 -17.39
N PHE A 11 -10.96 -2.88 -16.13
CA PHE A 11 -10.32 -4.12 -15.68
C PHE A 11 -10.66 -4.43 -14.22
N LYS A 12 -10.59 -5.72 -13.86
CA LYS A 12 -10.75 -6.19 -12.48
C LYS A 12 -9.37 -6.45 -11.86
N ARG A 13 -9.13 -5.91 -10.67
CA ARG A 13 -7.89 -6.10 -9.91
C ARG A 13 -8.08 -7.17 -8.84
N TYR A 14 -7.10 -8.05 -8.72
CA TYR A 14 -6.96 -8.96 -7.58
C TYR A 14 -5.71 -8.56 -6.78
N GLU A 15 -5.80 -8.59 -5.46
CA GLU A 15 -4.67 -8.33 -4.56
C GLU A 15 -4.52 -9.55 -3.65
N LEU A 16 -3.40 -10.25 -3.77
CA LEU A 16 -3.07 -11.45 -3.01
C LEU A 16 -1.90 -11.13 -2.07
N LYS A 17 -1.95 -11.61 -0.83
CA LYS A 17 -0.93 -11.38 0.19
C LYS A 17 -0.53 -12.70 0.82
N TYR A 18 0.77 -12.93 0.92
CA TYR A 18 1.36 -14.13 1.45
C TYR A 18 2.28 -13.76 2.61
N LEU A 19 2.18 -14.52 3.70
CA LEU A 19 3.23 -14.51 4.71
C LEU A 19 4.33 -15.46 4.22
N MET A 20 5.55 -14.95 4.07
CA MET A 20 6.68 -15.71 3.53
C MET A 20 7.86 -15.63 4.49
N ASN A 21 8.60 -16.72 4.59
CA ASN A 21 9.91 -16.71 5.22
C ASN A 21 10.97 -16.23 4.21
N GLU A 22 12.22 -16.15 4.66
CA GLU A 22 13.34 -15.64 3.85
C GLU A 22 13.61 -16.49 2.61
N SER A 23 13.61 -17.84 2.74
CA SER A 23 13.89 -18.73 1.62
C SER A 23 12.79 -18.66 0.55
N GLN A 24 11.52 -18.59 0.95
CA GLN A 24 10.39 -18.37 0.04
C GLN A 24 10.48 -17.01 -0.66
N THR A 25 10.83 -15.95 0.07
CA THR A 25 10.98 -14.61 -0.49
C THR A 25 12.07 -14.56 -1.55
N LYS A 26 13.21 -15.23 -1.31
CA LYS A 26 14.30 -15.35 -2.28
C LYS A 26 13.86 -16.09 -3.54
N ALA A 27 13.25 -17.27 -3.38
CA ALA A 27 12.80 -18.08 -4.50
C ALA A 27 11.76 -17.35 -5.38
N VAL A 28 10.80 -16.66 -4.76
CA VAL A 28 9.79 -15.87 -5.48
C VAL A 28 10.42 -14.69 -6.20
N SER A 29 11.34 -13.97 -5.56
CA SER A 29 12.03 -12.82 -6.16
C SER A 29 12.84 -13.23 -7.40
N GLU A 30 13.58 -14.34 -7.32
CA GLU A 30 14.36 -14.88 -8.45
C GLU A 30 13.46 -15.29 -9.63
N ALA A 31 12.32 -15.94 -9.35
CA ALA A 31 11.37 -16.32 -10.39
C ALA A 31 10.69 -15.10 -11.04
N ILE A 32 10.35 -14.07 -10.26
CA ILE A 32 9.67 -12.86 -10.76
C ILE A 32 10.62 -11.98 -11.59
N ALA A 33 11.91 -11.92 -11.24
CA ALA A 33 12.89 -11.08 -11.93
C ALA A 33 13.03 -11.38 -13.43
N ILE A 34 12.65 -12.57 -13.88
CA ILE A 34 12.64 -12.98 -15.30
C ILE A 34 11.48 -12.31 -16.07
N HIS A 35 10.42 -11.89 -15.37
CA HIS A 35 9.16 -11.43 -15.95
C HIS A 35 8.84 -9.96 -15.68
N ILE A 36 9.44 -9.37 -14.64
CA ILE A 36 9.11 -8.03 -14.16
C ILE A 36 10.40 -7.26 -13.87
N GLU A 37 10.44 -6.00 -14.31
CA GLU A 37 11.53 -5.08 -14.01
C GLU A 37 11.19 -4.20 -12.78
N PRO A 38 12.17 -3.89 -11.92
CA PRO A 38 11.98 -2.95 -10.82
C PRO A 38 11.57 -1.57 -11.34
N ASP A 39 10.59 -0.93 -10.69
CA ASP A 39 10.29 0.46 -10.97
C ASP A 39 11.32 1.42 -10.35
N GLY A 40 11.26 2.70 -10.71
CA GLY A 40 12.18 3.74 -10.22
C GLY A 40 12.15 3.96 -8.70
N PHE A 41 11.19 3.38 -7.97
CA PHE A 41 11.03 3.49 -6.53
C PHE A 41 11.28 2.16 -5.80
N ALA A 42 11.76 1.12 -6.49
CA ALA A 42 11.91 -0.24 -5.96
C ALA A 42 12.74 -0.33 -4.66
N HIS A 43 13.70 0.58 -4.46
CA HIS A 43 14.60 0.60 -3.31
C HIS A 43 14.20 1.60 -2.21
N SER A 44 12.91 1.91 -2.10
CA SER A 44 12.41 2.86 -1.09
C SER A 44 12.05 2.18 0.22
N SER A 45 12.45 2.77 1.35
CA SER A 45 11.96 2.36 2.66
C SER A 45 10.63 3.06 2.97
N ILE A 46 9.56 2.31 3.22
CA ILE A 46 8.26 2.94 3.57
C ILE A 46 8.12 2.97 5.09
N ARG A 47 8.01 4.17 5.67
CA ARG A 47 7.74 4.36 7.11
C ARG A 47 6.32 4.88 7.31
N ASN A 48 5.60 4.35 8.29
CA ASN A 48 4.23 4.79 8.59
C ASN A 48 4.04 4.94 10.10
N ILE A 49 3.48 6.06 10.52
CA ILE A 49 2.96 6.27 11.88
C ILE A 49 1.44 6.21 11.77
N TYR A 50 0.83 5.24 12.45
CA TYR A 50 -0.63 5.14 12.52
C TYR A 50 -1.14 5.95 13.69
N PHE A 51 -2.16 6.77 13.43
CA PHE A 51 -2.85 7.52 14.46
C PHE A 51 -4.05 6.71 14.93
N ASP A 52 -4.31 6.79 16.22
CA ASP A 52 -5.47 6.17 16.87
C ASP A 52 -5.94 7.06 18.02
N THR A 53 -7.08 6.70 18.61
CA THR A 53 -7.57 7.30 19.85
C THR A 53 -6.87 6.69 21.06
N GLU A 54 -6.98 7.34 22.22
CA GLU A 54 -6.43 6.83 23.49
C GLU A 54 -6.97 5.43 23.85
N ASP A 55 -8.19 5.11 23.42
CA ASP A 55 -8.87 3.82 23.63
C ASP A 55 -8.76 2.86 22.42
N TYR A 56 -7.82 3.11 21.50
CA TYR A 56 -7.51 2.24 20.35
C TYR A 56 -8.73 1.90 19.47
N LEU A 57 -9.63 2.86 19.27
CA LEU A 57 -10.88 2.66 18.55
C LEU A 57 -10.65 2.16 17.11
N LEU A 58 -9.67 2.73 16.39
CA LEU A 58 -9.41 2.39 15.00
C LEU A 58 -8.79 0.99 14.87
N ALA A 59 -7.90 0.62 15.77
CA ALA A 59 -7.35 -0.73 15.84
C ALA A 59 -8.43 -1.79 16.10
N ARG A 60 -9.30 -1.58 17.10
CA ARG A 60 -10.42 -2.48 17.41
C ARG A 60 -11.38 -2.63 16.24
N ARG A 61 -11.83 -1.51 15.65
CA ARG A 61 -12.65 -1.52 14.43
C ARG A 61 -11.94 -2.22 13.27
N SER A 62 -10.62 -2.10 13.15
CA SER A 62 -9.88 -2.81 12.10
C SER A 62 -10.01 -4.32 12.23
N ILE A 63 -9.97 -4.84 13.46
CA ILE A 63 -10.08 -6.27 13.81
C ILE A 63 -11.51 -6.77 13.66
N GLU A 64 -12.49 -6.03 14.18
CA GLU A 64 -13.92 -6.36 14.12
C GLU A 64 -14.47 -6.41 12.69
N LYS A 65 -13.84 -5.68 11.76
CA LYS A 65 -14.25 -5.57 10.35
C LYS A 65 -15.73 -5.14 10.21
N PRO A 66 -16.17 -4.05 10.85
CA PRO A 66 -17.50 -3.50 10.64
C PRO A 66 -17.66 -3.01 9.19
N LEU A 67 -18.90 -2.69 8.82
CA LEU A 67 -19.27 -2.18 7.48
C LEU A 67 -18.39 -0.99 7.06
N TYR A 68 -18.09 -0.09 8.00
CA TYR A 68 -17.24 1.07 7.80
C TYR A 68 -16.02 1.04 8.73
N LYS A 69 -14.82 1.21 8.17
CA LYS A 69 -13.61 1.45 8.96
C LYS A 69 -12.62 2.36 8.25
N GLU A 70 -11.77 3.00 9.03
CA GLU A 70 -10.73 3.89 8.52
C GLU A 70 -9.38 3.66 9.21
N LYS A 71 -8.32 4.13 8.55
CA LYS A 71 -6.96 4.18 9.08
C LYS A 71 -6.35 5.51 8.67
N LEU A 72 -5.97 6.32 9.65
CA LEU A 72 -5.19 7.53 9.47
C LEU A 72 -3.71 7.20 9.69
N ARG A 73 -2.85 7.67 8.80
CA ARG A 73 -1.41 7.52 8.95
C ARG A 73 -0.65 8.68 8.37
N VAL A 74 0.50 8.98 8.96
CA VAL A 74 1.54 9.78 8.32
C VAL A 74 2.54 8.81 7.70
N ARG A 75 2.90 9.04 6.43
CA ARG A 75 3.83 8.20 5.69
C ARG A 75 5.00 9.04 5.17
N SER A 76 6.22 8.52 5.35
CA SER A 76 7.40 8.99 4.64
C SER A 76 7.95 7.89 3.75
N TYR A 77 8.65 8.31 2.71
CA TYR A 77 9.56 7.46 1.95
C TYR A 77 10.97 7.79 2.44
N ASN A 78 11.71 6.75 2.82
CA ASN A 78 12.97 6.84 3.55
C ASN A 78 12.82 7.53 4.92
N THR A 79 13.95 7.71 5.61
CA THR A 79 13.99 8.53 6.82
C THR A 79 13.84 9.99 6.38
N PRO A 80 12.79 10.71 6.82
CA PRO A 80 12.56 12.08 6.38
C PRO A 80 13.57 13.03 7.05
N GLU A 81 14.11 13.95 6.26
CA GLU A 81 14.81 15.15 6.73
C GLU A 81 13.85 16.35 6.80
N ASP A 82 14.29 17.48 7.36
CA ASP A 82 13.42 18.65 7.62
C ASP A 82 12.77 19.23 6.35
N SER A 83 13.42 19.08 5.20
CA SER A 83 12.90 19.53 3.90
C SER A 83 12.05 18.49 3.17
N ASP A 84 11.96 17.26 3.69
CA ASP A 84 11.31 16.17 2.98
C ASP A 84 9.79 16.21 3.11
N THR A 85 9.13 15.82 2.02
CA THR A 85 7.68 15.71 2.00
C THR A 85 7.24 14.46 2.75
N VAL A 86 6.38 14.65 3.74
CA VAL A 86 5.62 13.57 4.39
C VAL A 86 4.15 13.67 3.99
N PHE A 87 3.50 12.52 3.88
CA PHE A 87 2.12 12.45 3.41
C PHE A 87 1.19 12.12 4.56
N VAL A 88 0.10 12.89 4.69
CA VAL A 88 -1.02 12.51 5.55
C VAL A 88 -1.97 11.68 4.71
N GLU A 89 -2.13 10.40 5.06
CA GLU A 89 -2.95 9.46 4.30
C GLU A 89 -4.16 8.98 5.09
N LEU A 90 -5.32 8.96 4.43
CA LEU A 90 -6.55 8.40 4.95
C LEU A 90 -7.02 7.25 4.07
N LYS A 91 -7.10 6.06 4.67
CA LYS A 91 -7.70 4.87 4.04
C LYS A 91 -9.07 4.60 4.67
N LYS A 92 -10.13 4.66 3.87
CA LYS A 92 -11.49 4.27 4.27
C LYS A 92 -11.88 2.97 3.58
N LYS A 93 -12.67 2.14 4.26
CA LYS A 93 -13.29 0.94 3.70
C LYS A 93 -14.77 0.95 4.07
N TYR A 94 -15.64 0.96 3.06
CA TYR A 94 -17.08 0.85 3.21
C TYR A 94 -17.58 -0.24 2.27
N ASP A 95 -18.37 -1.19 2.81
CA ASP A 95 -18.95 -2.29 2.04
C ASP A 95 -17.95 -2.96 1.09
N SER A 96 -16.81 -3.38 1.65
CA SER A 96 -15.68 -3.96 0.91
C SER A 96 -14.94 -3.06 -0.09
N VAL A 97 -15.48 -1.88 -0.44
CA VAL A 97 -14.83 -0.88 -1.32
C VAL A 97 -13.84 -0.04 -0.52
N VAL A 98 -12.64 0.16 -1.08
CA VAL A 98 -11.55 0.91 -0.46
C VAL A 98 -11.37 2.27 -1.13
N TYR A 99 -11.34 3.33 -0.33
CA TYR A 99 -11.05 4.70 -0.75
C TYR A 99 -9.74 5.14 -0.10
N LYS A 100 -8.86 5.79 -0.86
CA LYS A 100 -7.57 6.31 -0.39
C LYS A 100 -7.45 7.77 -0.77
N ARG A 101 -7.00 8.60 0.16
CA ARG A 101 -6.71 10.03 -0.05
C ARG A 101 -5.39 10.36 0.63
N ARG A 102 -4.58 11.22 0.01
CA ARG A 102 -3.34 11.74 0.57
C ARG A 102 -3.22 13.23 0.29
N LEU A 103 -2.61 13.96 1.21
CA LEU A 103 -2.16 15.34 1.07
C LEU A 103 -0.66 15.38 1.30
#